data_AF-A0A1I1V0D7-F1
#
_entry.id   AF-A0A1I1V0D7-F1
#
_cell.length_a   1.000
_cell.length_b   1.000
_cell.length_c   1.000
_cell.angle_alpha   90.00
_cell.angle_beta   90.00
_cell.angle_gamma   90.00
#
_symmetry.space_group_name_H-M   'P 1'
#
loop_
_entity.id
_entity.type
_entity.pdbx_description
1 polymer ?
#
loop_
_entity_poly.entity_id
_entity_poly.type
_entity_poly.pdbx_seq_one_letter_code
_entity_poly.pdbx_strand_id
1 'polypeptide(L)'
;MQLTNISLSEIPGLLQRCLPRKMFTLSTHAPFIAIFESHKIIVMTRRGKFSFSMDEMIDILIDVSRIESFKHSEFKYTHQHASYKLPIVALLLNELGQNELFSQQNYKKPFEDEILLNIEEAENEIYSRSYFDFEDKDSYSNIEESRPLEEDTLVKLNNNFVVDINYVTNRKKADSGNDGDFYSNEKRSEVTYGTASVSVPTDHTSGIIERPFLDKALKLFKINRENPDKHICIKSCNETTKQDFLTQIGSKETALLFIHGFNVSFNDALYQSAQLKTDLVFNDSFVLFSWPSNANKLLYASDKERAGTAAFLLADLIVDMSKQNFKEIYILAHSMGSYCLSQALMSNKMNNINPDVTVALAAPDVDRDDFLTHYFPQYQQSFNQITVYASSKDLALFTSSYANNSNRLGDSKPITFAKGMDTVDATPVASWMSFNHSYVFEHNYVITDLHNYFFNKQTAKDRRLKPMPTTQNQDYWQFHPA
;
A
#
# COMPACT_ATOMS: atom_id res chain seq x y z
N MET A 1 16.65 -14.66 13.61
CA MET A 1 15.90 -15.94 13.57
C MET A 1 15.39 -16.19 12.15
N GLN A 2 15.68 -17.33 11.50
CA GLN A 2 15.20 -17.59 10.12
C GLN A 2 13.75 -18.12 10.18
N LEU A 3 12.77 -17.30 9.77
CA LEU A 3 11.37 -17.72 9.59
C LEU A 3 11.20 -18.66 8.37
N THR A 4 12.22 -19.42 7.96
CA THR A 4 12.32 -20.08 6.64
C THR A 4 11.28 -21.15 6.36
N ASN A 5 10.44 -21.51 7.34
CA ASN A 5 9.48 -22.62 7.22
C ASN A 5 8.01 -22.24 7.48
N ILE A 6 7.64 -20.95 7.59
CA ILE A 6 6.24 -20.57 7.84
C ILE A 6 5.53 -20.30 6.51
N SER A 7 4.75 -21.26 6.04
CA SER A 7 3.81 -20.98 4.96
C SER A 7 2.63 -20.18 5.52
N LEU A 8 2.49 -18.91 5.12
CA LEU A 8 1.38 -18.05 5.57
C LEU A 8 -0.01 -18.66 5.29
N SER A 9 -0.10 -19.59 4.32
CA SER A 9 -1.33 -20.32 4.00
C SER A 9 -1.75 -21.35 5.06
N GLU A 10 -0.85 -21.75 5.97
CA GLU A 10 -1.12 -22.74 7.02
C GLU A 10 -1.69 -22.11 8.29
N ILE A 11 -1.50 -20.80 8.48
CA ILE A 11 -1.91 -20.07 9.69
C ILE A 11 -3.41 -20.19 9.97
N PRO A 12 -4.34 -20.06 9.00
CA PRO A 12 -5.76 -20.26 9.26
C PRO A 12 -6.08 -21.66 9.80
N GLY A 13 -5.44 -22.70 9.25
CA GLY A 13 -5.61 -24.07 9.72
C GLY A 13 -5.07 -24.28 11.14
N LEU A 14 -3.96 -23.64 11.48
CA LEU A 14 -3.40 -23.65 12.82
C LEU A 14 -4.31 -22.92 13.83
N LEU A 15 -4.80 -21.73 13.49
CA LEU A 15 -5.71 -20.98 14.34
C LEU A 15 -7.03 -21.74 14.56
N GLN A 16 -7.56 -22.38 13.52
CA GLN A 16 -8.76 -23.22 13.62
C GLN A 16 -8.57 -24.42 14.57
N ARG A 17 -7.34 -24.93 14.67
CA ARG A 17 -7.00 -26.04 15.57
C ARG A 17 -6.71 -25.57 17.00
N CYS A 18 -6.10 -24.40 17.15
CA CYS A 18 -5.57 -23.95 18.43
C CYS A 18 -6.51 -22.99 19.19
N LEU A 19 -7.54 -22.46 18.52
CA LEU A 19 -8.61 -21.64 19.08
C LEU A 19 -9.96 -22.40 18.97
N PRO A 20 -10.91 -22.20 19.90
CA PRO A 20 -10.94 -21.16 20.93
C PRO A 20 -10.06 -21.48 22.15
N ARG A 21 -9.45 -20.44 22.74
CA ARG A 21 -8.51 -20.60 23.85
C ARG A 21 -8.52 -19.40 24.79
N LYS A 22 -8.29 -19.67 26.07
CA LYS A 22 -8.08 -18.65 27.09
C LYS A 22 -6.64 -18.17 27.08
N MET A 23 -6.48 -16.85 27.10
CA MET A 23 -5.23 -16.13 26.89
C MET A 23 -5.07 -14.98 27.87
N PHE A 24 -3.85 -14.49 28.01
CA PHE A 24 -3.48 -13.41 28.92
C PHE A 24 -2.63 -12.38 28.18
N THR A 25 -2.95 -11.10 28.33
CA THR A 25 -2.12 -10.02 27.78
C THR A 25 -0.71 -10.07 28.37
N LEU A 26 0.34 -9.85 27.58
CA LEU A 26 1.72 -9.95 28.05
C LEU A 26 2.12 -8.88 29.08
N SER A 27 1.53 -7.69 29.02
CA SER A 27 1.88 -6.57 29.90
C SER A 27 1.16 -6.62 31.25
N THR A 28 -0.16 -6.77 31.22
CA THR A 28 -1.02 -6.69 32.42
C THR A 28 -1.52 -8.05 32.92
N HIS A 29 -1.21 -9.13 32.20
CA HIS A 29 -1.73 -10.48 32.47
C HIS A 29 -3.28 -10.55 32.56
N ALA A 30 -3.96 -9.63 31.87
CA ALA A 30 -5.41 -9.56 31.84
C ALA A 30 -5.97 -10.72 30.98
N PRO A 31 -6.95 -11.48 31.49
CA PRO A 31 -7.51 -12.61 30.77
C PRO A 31 -8.41 -12.17 29.61
N PHE A 32 -8.40 -12.96 28.54
CA PHE A 32 -9.31 -12.85 27.41
C PHE A 32 -9.46 -14.22 26.74
N ILE A 33 -10.48 -14.37 25.89
CA ILE A 33 -10.64 -15.55 25.03
C ILE A 33 -10.43 -15.11 23.59
N ALA A 34 -9.66 -15.89 22.84
CA ALA A 34 -9.52 -15.75 21.40
C ALA A 34 -10.26 -16.90 20.71
N ILE A 35 -11.01 -16.57 19.65
CA ILE A 35 -11.77 -17.51 18.83
C ILE A 35 -11.41 -17.23 17.37
N PHE A 36 -11.22 -18.27 16.57
CA PHE A 36 -11.06 -18.13 15.12
C PHE A 36 -12.33 -18.60 14.42
N GLU A 37 -13.01 -17.67 13.75
CA GLU A 37 -14.25 -17.96 13.04
C GLU A 37 -14.38 -17.03 11.82
N SER A 38 -14.91 -17.56 10.72
CA SER A 38 -15.15 -16.78 9.49
C SER A 38 -13.94 -15.95 9.01
N HIS A 39 -12.73 -16.52 9.11
CA HIS A 39 -11.47 -15.85 8.75
C HIS A 39 -11.16 -14.57 9.56
N LYS A 40 -11.69 -14.47 10.78
CA LYS A 40 -11.38 -13.41 11.72
C LYS A 40 -11.00 -14.00 13.07
N ILE A 41 -10.20 -13.26 13.81
CA ILE A 41 -10.00 -13.54 15.22
C ILE A 41 -10.93 -12.65 16.02
N ILE A 42 -11.74 -13.30 16.83
CA ILE A 42 -12.66 -12.66 17.77
C ILE A 42 -12.00 -12.72 19.14
N VAL A 43 -11.89 -11.56 19.79
CA VAL A 43 -11.37 -11.42 21.15
C VAL A 43 -12.49 -11.02 22.08
N MET A 44 -12.66 -11.81 23.12
CA MET A 44 -13.64 -11.59 24.18
C MET A 44 -12.92 -11.20 25.46
N THR A 45 -13.33 -10.08 26.04
CA THR A 45 -12.77 -9.52 27.26
C THR A 45 -13.87 -9.18 28.24
N ARG A 46 -13.52 -8.89 29.50
CA ARG A 46 -14.48 -8.34 30.48
C ARG A 46 -15.13 -7.03 30.06
N ARG A 47 -14.51 -6.27 29.14
CA ARG A 47 -14.98 -4.97 28.67
C ARG A 47 -15.79 -5.04 27.38
N GLY A 48 -15.97 -6.24 26.82
CA GLY A 48 -16.68 -6.46 25.57
C GLY A 48 -15.89 -7.29 24.58
N LYS A 49 -16.46 -7.40 23.37
CA LYS A 49 -16.04 -8.26 22.27
C LYS A 49 -15.62 -7.39 21.08
N PHE A 50 -14.48 -7.69 20.47
CA PHE A 50 -14.02 -7.07 19.23
C PHE A 50 -13.38 -8.13 18.34
N SER A 51 -13.12 -7.80 17.08
CA SER A 51 -12.46 -8.72 16.15
C SER A 51 -11.44 -7.98 15.30
N PHE A 52 -10.47 -8.72 14.79
CA PHE A 52 -9.50 -8.26 13.81
C PHE A 52 -9.32 -9.31 12.71
N SER A 53 -8.95 -8.86 11.52
CA SER A 53 -8.82 -9.72 10.34
C SER A 53 -7.58 -10.61 10.41
N MET A 54 -7.52 -11.61 9.53
CA MET A 54 -6.30 -12.37 9.30
C MET A 54 -5.14 -11.50 8.83
N ASP A 55 -5.40 -10.48 8.00
CA ASP A 55 -4.35 -9.57 7.54
C ASP A 55 -3.70 -8.84 8.71
N GLU A 56 -4.51 -8.33 9.64
CA GLU A 56 -4.02 -7.67 10.84
C GLU A 56 -3.20 -8.58 11.75
N MET A 57 -3.49 -9.89 11.74
CA MET A 57 -2.75 -10.90 12.49
C MET A 57 -1.43 -11.28 11.83
N ILE A 58 -1.41 -11.34 10.51
CA ILE A 58 -0.19 -11.58 9.75
C ILE A 58 0.74 -10.37 9.88
N ASP A 59 0.21 -9.14 9.76
CA ASP A 59 0.99 -7.92 9.85
C ASP A 59 1.76 -7.83 11.19
N ILE A 60 1.10 -8.11 12.33
CA ILE A 60 1.78 -8.11 13.63
C ILE A 60 2.71 -9.32 13.85
N LEU A 61 2.41 -10.50 13.30
CA LEU A 61 3.31 -11.65 13.34
C LEU A 61 4.63 -11.33 12.62
N ILE A 62 4.55 -10.69 11.46
CA ILE A 62 5.72 -10.24 10.69
C ILE A 62 6.51 -9.21 11.50
N ASP A 63 5.84 -8.22 12.08
CA ASP A 63 6.51 -7.18 12.87
C ASP A 63 7.18 -7.74 14.14
N VAL A 64 6.54 -8.66 14.86
CA VAL A 64 7.15 -9.35 16.01
C VAL A 64 8.39 -10.13 15.58
N SER A 65 8.31 -10.81 14.45
CA SER A 65 9.43 -11.61 13.95
C SER A 65 10.60 -10.75 13.45
N ARG A 66 10.32 -9.52 13.01
CA ARG A 66 11.33 -8.55 12.55
C ARG A 66 11.98 -7.80 13.71
N ILE A 67 11.16 -7.27 14.62
CA ILE A 67 11.63 -6.51 15.78
C ILE A 67 12.25 -7.45 16.82
N GLU A 68 11.93 -8.74 16.73
CA GLU A 68 12.31 -9.77 17.70
C GLU A 68 11.89 -9.34 19.13
N SER A 69 10.68 -8.80 19.26
CA SER A 69 10.16 -8.24 20.50
C SER A 69 8.68 -8.51 20.71
N PHE A 70 8.29 -8.65 21.98
CA PHE A 70 6.91 -8.77 22.43
C PHE A 70 6.47 -7.59 23.32
N LYS A 71 7.25 -6.51 23.38
CA LYS A 71 6.93 -5.33 24.20
C LYS A 71 5.78 -4.53 23.58
N HIS A 72 4.63 -4.53 24.25
CA HIS A 72 3.43 -3.79 23.81
C HIS A 72 3.70 -2.34 23.36
N SER A 73 4.62 -1.62 24.02
CA SER A 73 4.96 -0.23 23.69
C SER A 73 5.47 -0.03 22.27
N GLU A 74 6.04 -1.06 21.65
CA GLU A 74 6.61 -1.01 20.29
C GLU A 74 5.53 -1.23 19.22
N PHE A 75 4.38 -1.80 19.59
CA PHE A 75 3.31 -2.15 18.66
C PHE A 75 2.03 -1.32 18.86
N LYS A 76 1.85 -0.65 20.00
CA LYS A 76 0.58 0.03 20.35
C LYS A 76 0.14 1.15 19.42
N TYR A 77 1.07 1.73 18.64
CA TYR A 77 0.78 2.82 17.71
C TYR A 77 0.65 2.35 16.25
N THR A 78 1.17 1.17 15.93
CA THR A 78 1.14 0.57 14.59
C THR A 78 0.07 -0.51 14.46
N HIS A 79 -0.29 -1.15 15.57
CA HIS A 79 -1.27 -2.22 15.63
C HIS A 79 -2.39 -1.90 16.63
N GLN A 80 -3.60 -1.69 16.11
CA GLN A 80 -4.79 -1.65 16.96
C GLN A 80 -4.91 -2.98 17.72
N HIS A 81 -5.27 -2.92 19.01
CA HIS A 81 -5.43 -4.10 19.87
C HIS A 81 -4.15 -4.95 20.01
N ALA A 82 -2.95 -4.37 19.86
CA ALA A 82 -1.66 -5.05 20.01
C ALA A 82 -1.57 -5.91 21.28
N SER A 83 -2.11 -5.45 22.40
CA SER A 83 -2.14 -6.17 23.68
C SER A 83 -2.78 -7.56 23.63
N TYR A 84 -3.68 -7.77 22.67
CA TYR A 84 -4.43 -9.03 22.48
C TYR A 84 -3.90 -9.84 21.30
N LYS A 85 -3.35 -9.17 20.28
CA LYS A 85 -2.71 -9.83 19.14
C LYS A 85 -1.39 -10.50 19.52
N LEU A 86 -0.57 -9.88 20.37
CA LEU A 86 0.74 -10.40 20.76
C LEU A 86 0.69 -11.79 21.44
N PRO A 87 -0.21 -12.08 22.40
CA PRO A 87 -0.39 -13.43 22.91
C PRO A 87 -0.73 -14.48 21.84
N ILE A 88 -1.51 -14.10 20.83
CA ILE A 88 -1.89 -14.99 19.71
C ILE A 88 -0.69 -15.25 18.80
N VAL A 89 0.13 -14.23 18.56
CA VAL A 89 1.43 -14.41 17.88
C VAL A 89 2.33 -15.37 18.67
N ALA A 90 2.42 -15.20 19.99
CA ALA A 90 3.20 -16.12 20.83
C ALA A 90 2.68 -17.56 20.75
N LEU A 91 1.36 -17.76 20.68
CA LEU A 91 0.74 -19.07 20.48
C LEU A 91 1.14 -19.67 19.12
N LEU A 92 1.02 -18.90 18.04
CA LEU A 92 1.40 -19.35 16.70
C LEU A 92 2.87 -19.75 16.63
N LEU A 93 3.77 -18.90 17.16
CA LEU A 93 5.20 -19.23 17.21
C LEU A 93 5.45 -20.49 18.03
N ASN A 94 4.74 -20.70 19.14
CA ASN A 94 4.85 -21.92 19.93
C ASN A 94 4.41 -23.18 19.15
N GLU A 95 3.26 -23.12 18.46
CA GLU A 95 2.74 -24.22 17.64
C GLU A 95 3.63 -24.55 16.44
N LEU A 96 4.37 -23.55 15.94
CA LEU A 96 5.34 -23.68 14.86
C LEU A 96 6.74 -24.13 15.34
N GLY A 97 6.92 -24.38 16.65
CA GLY A 97 8.21 -24.75 17.23
C GLY A 97 9.24 -23.61 17.28
N GLN A 98 8.78 -22.35 17.21
CA GLN A 98 9.58 -21.11 17.22
C GLN A 98 9.42 -20.35 18.55
N ASN A 99 9.38 -21.07 19.67
CA ASN A 99 9.12 -20.50 21.00
C ASN A 99 10.34 -19.80 21.65
N GLU A 100 11.52 -19.84 21.02
CA GLU A 100 12.74 -19.23 21.55
C GLU A 100 12.58 -17.72 21.79
N LEU A 101 11.99 -17.01 20.82
CA LEU A 101 11.83 -15.56 20.88
C LEU A 101 11.02 -15.10 22.09
N PHE A 102 9.89 -15.79 22.32
CA PHE A 102 9.02 -15.53 23.45
C PHE A 102 9.70 -15.91 24.77
N SER A 103 10.39 -17.05 24.81
CA SER A 103 11.03 -17.57 26.03
C SER A 103 12.19 -16.69 26.50
N GLN A 104 12.97 -16.11 25.58
CA GLN A 104 14.10 -15.24 25.88
C GLN A 104 13.71 -13.96 26.61
N GLN A 105 12.47 -13.48 26.44
CA GLN A 105 11.99 -12.25 27.08
C GLN A 105 11.40 -12.48 28.48
N ASN A 106 11.50 -13.70 29.03
CA ASN A 106 11.03 -14.07 30.38
C ASN A 106 9.56 -13.73 30.63
N TYR A 107 8.72 -13.73 29.60
CA TYR A 107 7.28 -13.57 29.76
C TYR A 107 6.64 -14.84 30.33
N LYS A 108 5.62 -14.68 31.17
CA LYS A 108 4.74 -15.81 31.52
C LYS A 108 3.99 -16.26 30.27
N LYS A 109 3.85 -17.57 30.11
CA LYS A 109 3.08 -18.18 29.02
C LYS A 109 1.69 -17.52 28.92
N PRO A 110 1.36 -16.85 27.81
CA PRO A 110 0.19 -15.99 27.74
C PRO A 110 -1.06 -16.72 27.27
N PHE A 111 -1.11 -18.05 27.39
CA PHE A 111 -2.23 -18.88 27.00
C PHE A 111 -2.22 -20.22 27.75
N GLU A 112 -3.41 -20.78 27.95
CA GLU A 112 -3.59 -22.10 28.54
C GLU A 112 -3.27 -23.20 27.50
N ASP A 113 -2.89 -24.38 27.99
CA ASP A 113 -2.65 -25.56 27.13
C ASP A 113 -3.95 -26.20 26.67
N GLU A 114 -4.98 -26.13 27.51
CA GLU A 114 -6.29 -26.67 27.21
C GLU A 114 -7.05 -25.74 26.25
N ILE A 115 -7.62 -26.34 25.21
CA ILE A 115 -8.51 -25.67 24.27
C ILE A 115 -9.91 -25.67 24.91
N LEU A 116 -10.59 -24.54 24.84
CA LEU A 116 -11.96 -24.44 25.32
C LEU A 116 -12.89 -25.20 24.36
N LEU A 117 -13.64 -26.18 24.87
CA LEU A 117 -14.54 -26.97 24.03
C LEU A 117 -15.94 -26.34 23.91
N ASN A 118 -16.31 -25.48 24.85
CA ASN A 118 -17.60 -24.80 24.89
C ASN A 118 -17.41 -23.27 25.01
N ILE A 119 -17.77 -22.54 23.95
CA ILE A 119 -17.68 -21.08 23.91
C ILE A 119 -18.64 -20.46 24.94
N GLU A 120 -19.84 -21.00 25.12
CA GLU A 120 -20.86 -20.47 26.04
C GLU A 120 -20.42 -20.55 27.51
N GLU A 121 -19.77 -21.65 27.90
CA GLU A 121 -19.12 -21.78 29.21
C GLU A 121 -17.98 -20.78 29.39
N ALA A 122 -17.24 -20.50 28.32
CA ALA A 122 -16.12 -19.58 28.35
C ALA A 122 -16.57 -18.10 28.40
N GLU A 123 -17.68 -17.76 27.74
CA GLU A 123 -18.36 -16.47 27.91
C GLU A 123 -18.78 -16.30 29.38
N ASN A 124 -19.45 -17.31 29.95
CA ASN A 124 -19.83 -17.32 31.36
C ASN A 124 -18.61 -17.16 32.28
N GLU A 125 -17.49 -17.82 32.01
CA GLU A 125 -16.26 -17.68 32.80
C GLU A 125 -15.70 -16.24 32.78
N ILE A 126 -15.64 -15.59 31.61
CA ILE A 126 -15.14 -14.19 31.50
C ILE A 126 -16.05 -13.21 32.23
N TYR A 127 -17.36 -13.39 32.11
CA TYR A 127 -18.36 -12.46 32.66
C TYR A 127 -18.76 -12.78 34.12
N SER A 128 -18.38 -13.93 34.68
CA SER A 128 -18.77 -14.41 36.03
C SER A 128 -18.18 -13.65 37.24
N ARG A 129 -17.72 -12.40 37.10
CA ARG A 129 -17.27 -11.61 38.27
C ARG A 129 -17.56 -10.11 38.24
N SER A 130 -18.63 -9.69 37.57
CA SER A 130 -19.21 -8.36 37.80
C SER A 130 -20.74 -8.37 37.66
N TYR A 131 -21.42 -8.90 38.67
CA TYR A 131 -22.73 -8.38 39.04
C TYR A 131 -22.49 -7.21 40.00
N PHE A 132 -22.48 -6.00 39.46
CA PHE A 132 -22.88 -4.82 40.21
C PHE A 132 -24.02 -4.22 39.41
N ASP A 133 -25.20 -4.23 40.04
CA ASP A 133 -26.41 -3.57 39.58
C ASP A 133 -26.11 -2.11 39.24
N PHE A 134 -26.60 -1.66 38.08
CA PHE A 134 -26.85 -0.25 37.86
C PHE A 134 -28.35 -0.02 38.02
N GLU A 135 -28.72 0.45 39.20
CA GLU A 135 -29.90 1.29 39.38
C GLU A 135 -29.62 2.72 38.88
N ASP A 136 -30.72 3.34 38.46
CA ASP A 136 -30.96 4.73 38.13
C ASP A 136 -30.55 5.30 36.76
N LYS A 137 -31.61 5.45 35.97
CA LYS A 137 -31.83 6.47 34.95
C LYS A 137 -31.75 7.86 35.57
N ASP A 138 -31.52 8.82 34.68
CA ASP A 138 -31.73 10.26 34.84
C ASP A 138 -30.59 11.03 35.52
N SER A 139 -29.70 11.60 34.70
CA SER A 139 -29.27 13.00 34.81
C SER A 139 -28.13 13.32 33.84
N TYR A 140 -28.46 13.88 32.68
CA TYR A 140 -27.71 15.00 32.09
C TYR A 140 -28.69 15.76 31.19
N SER A 141 -29.57 16.52 31.83
CA SER A 141 -30.14 17.74 31.26
C SER A 141 -29.14 18.89 31.50
N ASN A 142 -29.10 19.80 30.52
CA ASN A 142 -28.38 21.08 30.50
C ASN A 142 -27.02 21.08 29.81
N ILE A 143 -27.06 21.15 28.47
CA ILE A 143 -26.13 21.99 27.72
C ILE A 143 -26.98 23.09 27.07
N GLU A 144 -26.64 24.34 27.37
CA GLU A 144 -27.30 25.53 26.85
C GLU A 144 -27.24 25.57 25.31
N GLU A 145 -28.40 25.86 24.71
CA GLU A 145 -28.55 26.18 23.29
C GLU A 145 -27.71 27.41 22.96
N SER A 146 -26.70 27.23 22.11
CA SER A 146 -26.07 28.35 21.40
C SER A 146 -26.92 28.71 20.19
N ARG A 147 -27.23 30.01 20.07
CA ARG A 147 -28.06 30.62 19.02
C ARG A 147 -27.59 30.27 17.61
N PRO A 148 -28.50 30.14 16.63
CA PRO A 148 -28.12 29.99 15.23
C PRO A 148 -27.52 31.30 14.72
N LEU A 149 -26.33 31.21 14.11
CA LEU A 149 -25.77 32.29 13.31
C LEU A 149 -26.57 32.38 12.00
N GLU A 150 -27.05 33.58 11.69
CA GLU A 150 -27.78 33.90 10.48
C GLU A 150 -26.95 33.55 9.24
N GLU A 151 -27.44 32.57 8.47
CA GLU A 151 -27.03 32.34 7.10
C GLU A 151 -27.53 33.51 6.26
N ASP A 152 -26.66 34.45 5.92
CA ASP A 152 -26.87 35.21 4.69
C ASP A 152 -25.54 35.61 4.03
N THR A 153 -25.39 35.11 2.79
CA THR A 153 -24.37 35.48 1.79
C THR A 153 -22.90 35.17 2.11
N LEU A 154 -22.59 33.88 2.28
CA LEU A 154 -21.28 33.35 1.90
C LEU A 154 -21.37 32.83 0.46
N VAL A 155 -20.58 33.42 -0.44
CA VAL A 155 -20.30 32.82 -1.75
C VAL A 155 -19.82 31.40 -1.48
N LYS A 156 -20.55 30.37 -1.94
CA LYS A 156 -20.11 28.96 -1.87
C LYS A 156 -18.80 28.83 -2.65
N LEU A 157 -17.69 28.98 -1.96
CA LEU A 157 -16.41 28.46 -2.43
C LEU A 157 -16.55 26.94 -2.48
N ASN A 158 -16.28 26.35 -3.64
CA ASN A 158 -16.17 24.90 -3.71
C ASN A 158 -14.97 24.49 -2.86
N ASN A 159 -15.19 23.69 -1.80
CA ASN A 159 -14.13 23.19 -0.91
C ASN A 159 -13.37 21.99 -1.50
N ASN A 160 -13.51 21.78 -2.81
CA ASN A 160 -12.80 20.77 -3.56
C ASN A 160 -12.57 21.27 -5.00
N PHE A 161 -11.57 20.70 -5.64
CA PHE A 161 -11.32 20.85 -7.08
C PHE A 161 -11.28 19.47 -7.73
N VAL A 162 -11.45 19.42 -9.04
CA VAL A 162 -11.48 18.16 -9.80
C VAL A 162 -10.20 18.03 -10.62
N VAL A 163 -9.60 16.86 -10.56
CA VAL A 163 -8.48 16.46 -11.41
C VAL A 163 -8.90 15.31 -12.31
N ASP A 164 -8.52 15.41 -13.58
CA ASP A 164 -8.74 14.32 -14.55
C ASP A 164 -7.52 13.38 -14.59
N ILE A 165 -7.81 12.09 -14.48
CA ILE A 165 -6.85 10.98 -14.58
C ILE A 165 -7.21 10.17 -15.81
N ASN A 166 -6.40 10.24 -16.85
CA ASN A 166 -6.53 9.36 -18.00
C ASN A 166 -6.14 7.95 -17.54
N TYR A 167 -6.84 6.90 -17.95
CA TYR A 167 -6.53 5.54 -17.54
C TYR A 167 -6.56 4.55 -18.69
N VAL A 168 -5.72 3.52 -18.57
CA VAL A 168 -5.68 2.35 -19.43
C VAL A 168 -5.73 1.11 -18.54
N THR A 169 -6.68 0.21 -18.80
CA THR A 169 -6.86 -0.99 -17.98
C THR A 169 -7.37 -2.17 -18.80
N ASN A 170 -7.01 -3.39 -18.43
CA ASN A 170 -7.62 -4.62 -18.92
C ASN A 170 -8.39 -5.34 -17.80
N ARG A 171 -8.88 -4.60 -16.81
CA ARG A 171 -9.79 -5.11 -15.80
C ARG A 171 -11.19 -5.31 -16.41
N LYS A 172 -11.90 -6.35 -15.98
CA LYS A 172 -13.31 -6.54 -16.28
C LYS A 172 -14.13 -5.45 -15.57
N LYS A 173 -15.11 -4.86 -16.26
CA LYS A 173 -16.06 -3.91 -15.63
C LYS A 173 -16.70 -4.57 -14.42
N ALA A 174 -16.94 -3.78 -13.37
CA ALA A 174 -17.69 -4.28 -12.23
C ALA A 174 -19.12 -4.58 -12.65
N ASP A 175 -19.69 -5.67 -12.12
CA ASP A 175 -21.11 -5.96 -12.32
C ASP A 175 -21.94 -4.87 -11.61
N SER A 176 -22.97 -4.38 -12.28
CA SER A 176 -23.89 -3.38 -11.73
C SER A 176 -24.60 -3.95 -10.48
N GLY A 177 -24.01 -3.66 -9.32
CA GLY A 177 -24.38 -4.26 -8.03
C GLY A 177 -23.27 -4.21 -6.97
N ASN A 178 -21.99 -4.09 -7.37
CA ASN A 178 -20.86 -3.92 -6.44
C ASN A 178 -20.60 -2.45 -6.10
N ASP A 179 -20.95 -2.05 -4.87
CA ASP A 179 -20.32 -1.06 -3.96
C ASP A 179 -19.51 0.15 -4.53
N GLY A 180 -19.89 0.71 -5.69
CA GLY A 180 -19.26 1.92 -6.24
C GLY A 180 -17.92 1.70 -6.97
N ASP A 181 -17.55 0.45 -7.27
CA ASP A 181 -16.38 0.14 -8.08
C ASP A 181 -16.72 0.17 -9.57
N PHE A 182 -15.90 0.86 -10.39
CA PHE A 182 -16.10 0.93 -11.86
C PHE A 182 -15.54 -0.30 -12.57
N TYR A 183 -14.43 -0.85 -12.06
CA TYR A 183 -13.78 -2.05 -12.57
C TYR A 183 -13.46 -3.00 -11.43
N SER A 184 -13.59 -4.30 -11.70
CA SER A 184 -13.26 -5.38 -10.78
C SER A 184 -11.75 -5.68 -10.76
N ASN A 185 -11.35 -6.66 -9.95
CA ASN A 185 -9.98 -7.20 -9.95
C ASN A 185 -9.79 -8.36 -10.94
N GLU A 186 -10.82 -8.72 -11.71
CA GLU A 186 -10.72 -9.77 -12.73
C GLU A 186 -10.04 -9.23 -13.98
N LYS A 187 -9.15 -10.05 -14.57
CA LYS A 187 -8.50 -9.73 -15.84
C LYS A 187 -9.43 -10.01 -17.02
N ARG A 188 -9.31 -9.21 -18.08
CA ARG A 188 -9.96 -9.38 -19.37
C ARG A 188 -8.91 -9.27 -20.49
N SER A 189 -9.19 -9.86 -21.65
CA SER A 189 -8.32 -9.79 -22.84
C SER A 189 -8.27 -8.40 -23.47
N GLU A 190 -9.41 -7.70 -23.46
CA GLU A 190 -9.57 -6.39 -24.08
C GLU A 190 -9.06 -5.27 -23.18
N VAL A 191 -8.35 -4.32 -23.79
CA VAL A 191 -7.92 -3.09 -23.14
C VAL A 191 -9.02 -2.03 -23.25
N THR A 192 -9.18 -1.27 -22.17
CA THR A 192 -10.13 -0.17 -22.03
C THR A 192 -9.35 1.11 -21.79
N TYR A 193 -9.73 2.16 -22.50
CA TYR A 193 -9.19 3.51 -22.36
C TYR A 193 -10.28 4.41 -21.79
N GLY A 194 -9.92 5.39 -20.97
CA GLY A 194 -10.90 6.31 -20.42
C GLY A 194 -10.29 7.48 -19.66
N THR A 195 -11.16 8.31 -19.11
CA THR A 195 -10.82 9.41 -18.21
C THR A 195 -11.69 9.31 -16.97
N ALA A 196 -11.04 9.34 -15.80
CA ALA A 196 -11.70 9.45 -14.51
C ALA A 196 -11.60 10.88 -13.99
N SER A 197 -12.71 11.45 -13.53
CA SER A 197 -12.72 12.74 -12.85
C SER A 197 -12.77 12.47 -11.35
N VAL A 198 -11.79 12.99 -10.61
CA VAL A 198 -11.61 12.74 -9.18
C VAL A 198 -11.60 14.08 -8.45
N SER A 199 -12.45 14.25 -7.43
CA SER A 199 -12.40 15.44 -6.58
C SER A 199 -11.33 15.28 -5.51
N VAL A 200 -10.61 16.37 -5.23
CA VAL A 200 -9.60 16.49 -4.18
C VAL A 200 -9.99 17.67 -3.27
N PRO A 201 -9.99 17.51 -1.94
CA PRO A 201 -10.28 18.60 -1.01
C PRO A 201 -9.33 19.77 -1.18
N THR A 202 -9.80 21.01 -1.00
CA THR A 202 -8.93 22.19 -1.10
C THR A 202 -7.90 22.30 0.02
N ASP A 203 -8.13 21.62 1.14
CA ASP A 203 -7.22 21.49 2.29
C ASP A 203 -6.38 20.20 2.25
N HIS A 204 -6.28 19.56 1.08
CA HIS A 204 -5.48 18.36 0.86
C HIS A 204 -4.05 18.52 1.36
N THR A 205 -3.57 17.50 2.06
CA THR A 205 -2.20 17.46 2.58
C THR A 205 -1.36 16.50 1.76
N SER A 206 -0.27 17.00 1.20
CA SER A 206 0.65 16.19 0.42
C SER A 206 1.11 14.95 1.18
N GLY A 207 1.05 13.82 0.48
CA GLY A 207 1.34 12.50 1.01
C GLY A 207 0.16 11.77 1.66
N ILE A 208 -1.03 12.37 1.69
CA ILE A 208 -2.21 11.78 2.36
C ILE A 208 -3.32 11.54 1.33
N ILE A 209 -3.89 10.34 1.31
CA ILE A 209 -5.13 10.07 0.59
C ILE A 209 -6.29 10.21 1.59
N GLU A 210 -6.99 11.34 1.58
CA GLU A 210 -8.10 11.58 2.50
C GLU A 210 -9.28 10.67 2.16
N ARG A 211 -9.63 9.74 3.06
CA ARG A 211 -10.78 8.83 2.95
C ARG A 211 -11.56 8.80 4.26
N PRO A 212 -12.86 8.40 4.25
CA PRO A 212 -13.64 8.28 5.47
C PRO A 212 -12.97 7.34 6.48
N PHE A 213 -12.83 7.79 7.73
CA PHE A 213 -12.43 6.91 8.82
C PHE A 213 -13.46 5.78 8.93
N LEU A 214 -13.02 4.51 8.93
CA LEU A 214 -13.84 3.28 8.86
C LEU A 214 -14.37 2.85 7.48
N ASP A 215 -13.81 3.28 6.34
CA ASP A 215 -14.28 2.92 4.99
C ASP A 215 -14.55 1.40 4.80
N LYS A 216 -13.67 0.51 5.28
CA LYS A 216 -13.89 -0.95 5.22
C LYS A 216 -15.06 -1.45 6.08
N ALA A 217 -15.32 -0.84 7.23
CA ALA A 217 -16.43 -1.23 8.10
C ALA A 217 -17.76 -0.60 7.63
N LEU A 218 -17.74 0.62 7.09
CA LEU A 218 -18.91 1.32 6.55
C LEU A 218 -19.40 0.73 5.22
N LYS A 219 -18.49 0.23 4.36
CA LYS A 219 -18.83 -0.57 3.17
C LYS A 219 -19.61 -1.83 3.54
N LEU A 220 -19.24 -2.50 4.65
CA LEU A 220 -19.96 -3.67 5.17
C LEU A 220 -21.43 -3.39 5.54
N PHE A 221 -21.78 -2.12 5.82
CA PHE A 221 -23.13 -1.67 6.17
C PHE A 221 -23.83 -0.85 5.07
N LYS A 222 -23.26 -0.77 3.85
CA LYS A 222 -23.80 0.01 2.71
C LYS A 222 -24.03 1.51 3.02
N ILE A 223 -23.22 2.09 3.89
CA ILE A 223 -23.29 3.54 4.22
C ILE A 223 -22.13 4.24 3.51
N ASN A 224 -22.36 4.71 2.28
CA ASN A 224 -21.41 5.59 1.59
C ASN A 224 -21.58 7.02 2.12
N ARG A 225 -20.68 7.44 3.00
CA ARG A 225 -20.52 8.86 3.38
C ARG A 225 -19.18 9.38 2.88
N GLU A 226 -18.92 9.18 1.59
CA GLU A 226 -17.85 9.92 0.93
C GLU A 226 -18.29 11.38 0.81
N ASN A 227 -17.47 12.29 1.37
CA ASN A 227 -17.69 13.72 1.29
C ASN A 227 -16.58 14.31 0.40
N PRO A 228 -16.91 14.81 -0.81
CA PRO A 228 -15.95 15.42 -1.71
C PRO A 228 -15.17 16.60 -1.14
N ASP A 229 -15.73 17.30 -0.15
CA ASP A 229 -15.09 18.43 0.53
C ASP A 229 -14.09 17.99 1.61
N LYS A 230 -14.01 16.68 1.90
CA LYS A 230 -13.12 16.13 2.94
C LYS A 230 -12.31 14.93 2.48
N HIS A 231 -12.69 14.30 1.38
CA HIS A 231 -12.09 13.07 0.88
C HIS A 231 -11.80 13.18 -0.62
N ILE A 232 -10.80 12.43 -1.06
CA ILE A 232 -10.60 12.16 -2.48
C ILE A 232 -11.70 11.20 -2.94
N CYS A 233 -12.50 11.62 -3.94
CA CYS A 233 -13.67 10.87 -4.40
C CYS A 233 -13.70 10.75 -5.93
N ILE A 234 -13.98 9.55 -6.44
CA ILE A 234 -14.17 9.34 -7.89
C ILE A 234 -15.58 9.80 -8.27
N LYS A 235 -15.68 10.77 -9.17
CA LYS A 235 -16.96 11.32 -9.66
C LYS A 235 -17.53 10.52 -10.81
N SER A 236 -16.68 10.16 -11.75
CA SER A 236 -17.05 9.43 -12.96
C SER A 236 -15.84 8.77 -13.58
N CYS A 237 -16.06 7.64 -14.25
CA CYS A 237 -15.11 7.04 -15.19
C CYS A 237 -15.79 6.92 -16.55
N ASN A 238 -15.28 7.66 -17.53
CA ASN A 238 -15.83 7.68 -18.88
C ASN A 238 -14.88 6.95 -19.82
N GLU A 239 -15.36 5.87 -20.43
CA GLU A 239 -14.61 5.13 -21.44
C GLU A 239 -14.57 5.90 -22.76
N THR A 240 -13.48 5.72 -23.48
CA THR A 240 -13.27 6.33 -24.79
C THR A 240 -12.56 5.37 -25.74
N THR A 241 -12.53 5.71 -27.02
CA THR A 241 -11.76 4.93 -27.99
C THR A 241 -10.26 5.17 -27.80
N LYS A 242 -9.43 4.21 -28.22
CA LYS A 242 -7.97 4.39 -28.22
C LYS A 242 -7.53 5.65 -28.97
N GLN A 243 -8.16 5.96 -30.10
CA GLN A 243 -7.81 7.12 -30.92
C GLN A 243 -8.11 8.43 -30.20
N ASP A 244 -9.30 8.53 -29.60
CA ASP A 244 -9.72 9.73 -28.85
C ASP A 244 -8.87 9.90 -27.59
N PHE A 245 -8.58 8.80 -26.89
CA PHE A 245 -7.65 8.80 -25.76
C PHE A 245 -6.27 9.37 -26.14
N LEU A 246 -5.65 8.85 -27.20
CA LEU A 246 -4.34 9.30 -27.66
C LEU A 246 -4.36 10.76 -28.09
N THR A 247 -5.44 11.19 -28.77
CA THR A 247 -5.64 12.58 -29.18
C THR A 247 -5.76 13.51 -27.96
N GLN A 248 -6.52 13.09 -26.95
CA GLN A 248 -6.70 13.84 -25.71
C GLN A 248 -5.38 13.99 -24.95
N ILE A 249 -4.64 12.90 -24.73
CA ILE A 249 -3.38 12.99 -23.99
C ILE A 249 -2.32 13.75 -24.80
N GLY A 250 -2.27 13.58 -26.12
CA GLY A 250 -1.33 14.23 -27.03
C GLY A 250 -1.60 15.72 -27.27
N SER A 251 -2.69 16.26 -26.72
CA SER A 251 -2.98 17.70 -26.74
C SER A 251 -2.14 18.52 -25.75
N LYS A 252 -1.43 17.83 -24.84
CA LYS A 252 -0.52 18.42 -23.84
C LYS A 252 0.93 18.29 -24.27
N GLU A 253 1.79 19.12 -23.69
CA GLU A 253 3.22 19.11 -24.04
C GLU A 253 3.96 17.95 -23.39
N THR A 254 3.59 17.55 -22.17
CA THR A 254 4.21 16.42 -21.47
C THR A 254 3.16 15.42 -20.99
N ALA A 255 3.62 14.20 -20.67
CA ALA A 255 2.79 13.19 -20.06
C ALA A 255 3.51 12.49 -18.91
N LEU A 256 2.78 12.10 -17.86
CA LEU A 256 3.26 11.24 -16.79
C LEU A 256 2.46 9.94 -16.80
N LEU A 257 3.14 8.83 -17.05
CA LEU A 257 2.61 7.47 -16.95
C LEU A 257 2.91 6.88 -15.58
N PHE A 258 1.87 6.72 -14.76
CA PHE A 258 1.94 6.07 -13.46
C PHE A 258 1.51 4.61 -13.56
N ILE A 259 2.34 3.71 -13.02
CA ILE A 259 2.11 2.26 -13.00
C ILE A 259 2.06 1.83 -11.54
N HIS A 260 0.87 1.46 -11.06
CA HIS A 260 0.68 1.08 -9.66
C HIS A 260 1.31 -0.28 -9.32
N GLY A 261 1.47 -0.53 -8.02
CA GLY A 261 2.05 -1.76 -7.48
C GLY A 261 1.06 -2.92 -7.26
N PHE A 262 1.52 -3.89 -6.47
CA PHE A 262 0.77 -5.06 -6.02
C PHE A 262 -0.31 -4.70 -4.99
N ASN A 263 -1.37 -5.51 -4.91
CA ASN A 263 -2.46 -5.36 -3.94
C ASN A 263 -3.20 -4.00 -4.06
N VAL A 264 -3.52 -3.61 -5.29
CA VAL A 264 -4.18 -2.33 -5.59
C VAL A 264 -5.45 -2.56 -6.42
N SER A 265 -6.60 -2.09 -5.94
CA SER A 265 -7.84 -2.07 -6.72
C SER A 265 -7.82 -0.94 -7.77
N PHE A 266 -8.76 -0.95 -8.73
CA PHE A 266 -8.84 0.14 -9.70
C PHE A 266 -9.10 1.50 -9.02
N ASN A 267 -10.01 1.54 -8.05
CA ASN A 267 -10.34 2.76 -7.32
C ASN A 267 -9.15 3.24 -6.47
N ASP A 268 -8.43 2.34 -5.79
CA ASP A 268 -7.22 2.70 -5.04
C ASP A 268 -6.13 3.29 -5.94
N ALA A 269 -5.95 2.73 -7.13
CA ALA A 269 -5.02 3.27 -8.12
C ALA A 269 -5.42 4.68 -8.59
N LEU A 270 -6.72 4.97 -8.72
CA LEU A 270 -7.22 6.30 -9.05
C LEU A 270 -7.03 7.30 -7.90
N TYR A 271 -7.29 6.90 -6.66
CA TYR A 271 -7.04 7.76 -5.49
C TYR A 271 -5.56 8.13 -5.38
N GLN A 272 -4.67 7.14 -5.53
CA GLN A 272 -3.23 7.36 -5.55
C GLN A 272 -2.79 8.26 -6.71
N SER A 273 -3.42 8.12 -7.88
CA SER A 273 -3.13 8.95 -9.06
C SER A 273 -3.56 10.40 -8.85
N ALA A 274 -4.74 10.63 -8.26
CA ALA A 274 -5.25 11.97 -7.97
C ALA A 274 -4.38 12.70 -6.92
N GLN A 275 -3.98 11.98 -5.86
CA GLN A 275 -3.02 12.48 -4.87
C GLN A 275 -1.68 12.82 -5.55
N LEU A 276 -1.08 11.88 -6.29
CA LEU A 276 0.19 12.12 -6.97
C LEU A 276 0.15 13.28 -7.95
N LYS A 277 -0.89 13.38 -8.77
CA LYS A 277 -1.04 14.48 -9.73
C LYS A 277 -1.08 15.83 -9.01
N THR A 278 -1.78 15.89 -7.88
CA THR A 278 -1.91 17.09 -7.05
C THR A 278 -0.58 17.44 -6.37
N ASP A 279 0.04 16.47 -5.71
CA ASP A 279 1.25 16.64 -4.92
C ASP A 279 2.48 16.95 -5.76
N LEU A 280 2.53 16.41 -6.97
CA LEU A 280 3.54 16.73 -7.96
C LEU A 280 3.24 18.03 -8.71
N VAL A 281 2.11 18.69 -8.43
CA VAL A 281 1.65 19.92 -9.11
C VAL A 281 1.68 19.74 -10.64
N PHE A 282 1.29 18.55 -11.11
CA PHE A 282 1.42 18.16 -12.50
C PHE A 282 0.13 18.43 -13.27
N ASN A 283 0.13 19.49 -14.08
CA ASN A 283 -1.06 20.00 -14.78
C ASN A 283 -1.27 19.42 -16.20
N ASP A 284 -0.35 18.58 -16.65
CA ASP A 284 -0.33 17.99 -17.98
C ASP A 284 -0.99 16.59 -18.01
N SER A 285 -0.73 15.79 -19.05
CA SER A 285 -1.40 14.51 -19.28
C SER A 285 -0.95 13.44 -18.28
N PHE A 286 -1.69 13.27 -17.19
CA PHE A 286 -1.48 12.17 -16.23
C PHE A 286 -2.23 10.92 -16.71
N VAL A 287 -1.49 9.82 -16.89
CA VAL A 287 -1.99 8.53 -17.39
C VAL A 287 -1.72 7.45 -16.34
N LEU A 288 -2.78 6.81 -15.84
CA LEU A 288 -2.71 5.63 -15.00
C LEU A 288 -2.76 4.36 -15.86
N PHE A 289 -1.74 3.52 -15.78
CA PHE A 289 -1.83 2.13 -16.24
C PHE A 289 -2.30 1.23 -15.08
N SER A 290 -3.57 0.84 -15.11
CA SER A 290 -4.16 -0.02 -14.08
C SER A 290 -4.25 -1.47 -14.56
N TRP A 291 -3.25 -2.28 -14.19
CA TRP A 291 -3.24 -3.73 -14.43
C TRP A 291 -4.07 -4.46 -13.37
N PRO A 292 -4.56 -5.69 -13.62
CA PRO A 292 -5.60 -6.34 -12.83
C PRO A 292 -5.02 -7.07 -11.61
N SER A 293 -4.37 -6.32 -10.71
CA SER A 293 -3.99 -6.82 -9.39
C SER A 293 -5.23 -7.35 -8.66
N ASN A 294 -5.06 -8.45 -7.94
CA ASN A 294 -6.11 -9.09 -7.15
C ASN A 294 -6.60 -8.21 -5.98
N ALA A 295 -5.88 -7.14 -5.63
CA ALA A 295 -6.10 -6.37 -4.40
C ALA A 295 -6.13 -7.28 -3.16
N ASN A 296 -5.28 -8.31 -3.15
CA ASN A 296 -5.16 -9.25 -2.06
C ASN A 296 -3.68 -9.61 -1.83
N LYS A 297 -3.18 -9.29 -0.62
CA LYS A 297 -1.80 -9.56 -0.18
C LYS A 297 -1.38 -11.04 -0.29
N LEU A 298 -2.32 -11.98 -0.17
CA LEU A 298 -2.06 -13.42 -0.23
C LEU A 298 -1.89 -13.94 -1.67
N LEU A 299 -2.28 -13.17 -2.68
CA LEU A 299 -2.28 -13.59 -4.09
C LEU A 299 -1.07 -13.03 -4.87
N TYR A 300 0.07 -12.87 -4.19
CA TYR A 300 1.30 -12.32 -4.75
C TYR A 300 1.76 -13.04 -6.04
N ALA A 301 1.86 -14.37 -6.01
CA ALA A 301 2.31 -15.13 -7.19
C ALA A 301 1.37 -14.97 -8.39
N SER A 302 0.05 -14.94 -8.13
CA SER A 302 -0.96 -14.67 -9.16
C SER A 302 -0.81 -13.26 -9.74
N ASP A 303 -0.58 -12.26 -8.88
CA ASP A 303 -0.38 -10.89 -9.31
C ASP A 303 0.90 -10.71 -10.12
N LYS A 304 1.98 -11.42 -9.80
CA LYS A 304 3.22 -11.41 -10.60
C LYS A 304 2.99 -11.95 -12.01
N GLU A 305 2.24 -13.05 -12.16
CA GLU A 305 1.85 -13.58 -13.48
C GLU A 305 0.98 -12.58 -14.26
N ARG A 306 0.02 -11.94 -13.58
CA ARG A 306 -0.85 -10.92 -14.17
C ARG A 306 -0.09 -9.68 -14.59
N ALA A 307 0.86 -9.21 -13.79
CA ALA A 307 1.75 -8.10 -14.12
C ALA A 307 2.60 -8.44 -15.36
N GLY A 308 3.16 -9.65 -15.42
CA GLY A 308 3.88 -10.14 -16.60
C GLY A 308 3.00 -10.20 -17.85
N THR A 309 1.72 -10.59 -17.71
CA THR A 309 0.76 -10.57 -18.82
C THR A 309 0.37 -9.14 -19.23
N ALA A 310 0.16 -8.26 -18.26
CA ALA A 310 -0.19 -6.86 -18.51
C ALA A 310 0.95 -6.08 -19.16
N ALA A 311 2.20 -6.53 -19.00
CA ALA A 311 3.39 -5.92 -19.59
C ALA A 311 3.30 -5.78 -21.12
N PHE A 312 2.63 -6.70 -21.82
CA PHE A 312 2.42 -6.58 -23.26
C PHE A 312 1.55 -5.38 -23.63
N LEU A 313 0.51 -5.11 -22.83
CA LEU A 313 -0.37 -3.95 -23.02
C LEU A 313 0.34 -2.64 -22.64
N LEU A 314 1.18 -2.69 -21.60
CA LEU A 314 2.01 -1.56 -21.20
C LEU A 314 3.02 -1.20 -22.31
N ALA A 315 3.66 -2.18 -22.93
CA ALA A 315 4.56 -1.96 -24.07
C ALA A 315 3.82 -1.27 -25.23
N ASP A 316 2.61 -1.74 -25.57
CA ASP A 316 1.78 -1.11 -26.60
C ASP A 316 1.43 0.35 -26.24
N LEU A 317 1.06 0.61 -24.99
CA LEU A 317 0.76 1.95 -24.52
C LEU A 317 1.98 2.89 -24.63
N ILE A 318 3.16 2.45 -24.18
CA ILE A 318 4.37 3.28 -24.25
C ILE A 318 4.74 3.58 -25.70
N VAL A 319 4.66 2.58 -26.59
CA VAL A 319 4.87 2.76 -28.03
C VAL A 319 3.87 3.76 -28.63
N ASP A 320 2.60 3.71 -28.24
CA ASP A 320 1.59 4.63 -28.76
C ASP A 320 1.73 6.06 -28.21
N MET A 321 2.14 6.19 -26.94
CA MET A 321 2.49 7.48 -26.34
C MET A 321 3.72 8.09 -27.01
N SER A 322 4.74 7.30 -27.35
CA SER A 322 5.94 7.80 -28.04
C SER A 322 5.71 8.31 -29.45
N LYS A 323 4.58 7.95 -30.07
CA LYS A 323 4.17 8.46 -31.39
C LYS A 323 3.44 9.79 -31.30
N GLN A 324 3.06 10.23 -30.10
CA GLN A 324 2.50 11.56 -29.87
C GLN A 324 3.61 12.60 -29.80
N ASN A 325 3.28 13.86 -30.05
CA ASN A 325 4.24 14.97 -30.05
C ASN A 325 4.54 15.49 -28.63
N PHE A 326 4.80 14.60 -27.67
CA PHE A 326 5.24 14.99 -26.34
C PHE A 326 6.67 15.52 -26.39
N LYS A 327 6.93 16.63 -25.70
CA LYS A 327 8.28 17.11 -25.41
C LYS A 327 9.01 16.16 -24.46
N GLU A 328 8.29 15.54 -23.54
CA GLU A 328 8.84 14.59 -22.57
C GLU A 328 7.75 13.65 -22.06
N ILE A 329 8.13 12.39 -21.82
CA ILE A 329 7.31 11.40 -21.13
C ILE A 329 7.98 11.02 -19.81
N TYR A 330 7.26 11.18 -18.70
CA TYR A 330 7.68 10.72 -17.38
C TYR A 330 7.07 9.36 -17.10
N ILE A 331 7.84 8.41 -16.56
CA ILE A 331 7.32 7.12 -16.12
C ILE A 331 7.61 6.97 -14.62
N LEU A 332 6.56 6.77 -13.83
CA LEU A 332 6.66 6.45 -12.41
C LEU A 332 6.09 5.05 -12.18
N ALA A 333 6.96 4.07 -11.95
CA ALA A 333 6.56 2.69 -11.70
C ALA A 333 6.76 2.33 -10.24
N HIS A 334 5.72 1.85 -9.57
CA HIS A 334 5.77 1.48 -8.16
C HIS A 334 5.83 -0.03 -7.96
N SER A 335 6.72 -0.53 -7.11
CA SER A 335 6.70 -1.92 -6.65
C SER A 335 6.66 -2.92 -7.81
N MET A 336 5.67 -3.83 -7.83
CA MET A 336 5.44 -4.80 -8.90
C MET A 336 5.05 -4.15 -10.25
N GLY A 337 4.63 -2.90 -10.24
CA GLY A 337 4.53 -2.07 -11.45
C GLY A 337 5.89 -1.86 -12.13
N SER A 338 6.98 -1.81 -11.36
CA SER A 338 8.35 -1.79 -11.90
C SER A 338 8.70 -3.11 -12.58
N TYR A 339 8.24 -4.24 -12.04
CA TYR A 339 8.37 -5.55 -12.70
C TYR A 339 7.57 -5.59 -14.01
N CYS A 340 6.34 -5.07 -14.00
CA CYS A 340 5.52 -4.92 -15.21
C CYS A 340 6.24 -4.09 -16.29
N LEU A 341 6.83 -2.95 -15.92
CA LEU A 341 7.62 -2.12 -16.82
C LEU A 341 8.87 -2.84 -17.35
N SER A 342 9.62 -3.51 -16.49
CA SER A 342 10.79 -4.30 -16.89
C SER A 342 10.43 -5.39 -17.90
N GLN A 343 9.30 -6.08 -17.69
CA GLN A 343 8.78 -7.07 -18.64
C GLN A 343 8.32 -6.42 -19.95
N ALA A 344 7.73 -5.22 -19.91
CA ALA A 344 7.26 -4.51 -21.09
C ALA A 344 8.43 -4.13 -22.01
N LEU A 345 9.56 -3.71 -21.41
CA LEU A 345 10.78 -3.36 -22.12
C LEU A 345 11.43 -4.53 -22.87
N MET A 346 11.12 -5.78 -22.49
CA MET A 346 11.61 -6.96 -23.21
C MET A 346 10.85 -7.21 -24.52
N SER A 347 9.76 -6.49 -24.78
CA SER A 347 9.02 -6.57 -26.02
C SER A 347 9.83 -5.97 -27.17
N ASN A 348 9.94 -6.71 -28.29
CA ASN A 348 10.55 -6.19 -29.52
C ASN A 348 9.88 -4.92 -30.07
N LYS A 349 8.64 -4.61 -29.63
CA LYS A 349 7.94 -3.37 -29.98
C LYS A 349 8.60 -2.13 -29.38
N MET A 350 9.37 -2.31 -28.30
CA MET A 350 10.08 -1.24 -27.62
C MET A 350 11.37 -0.81 -28.35
N ASN A 351 11.79 -1.57 -29.36
CA ASN A 351 12.96 -1.24 -30.16
C ASN A 351 12.71 0.05 -30.97
N ASN A 352 13.63 1.02 -30.86
CA ASN A 352 13.61 2.30 -31.58
C ASN A 352 12.50 3.28 -31.16
N ILE A 353 11.92 3.11 -29.97
CA ILE A 353 11.16 4.21 -29.37
C ILE A 353 12.16 5.32 -29.06
N ASN A 354 11.96 6.50 -29.65
CA ASN A 354 12.83 7.66 -29.43
C ASN A 354 12.08 8.83 -28.75
N PRO A 355 11.73 8.73 -27.46
CA PRO A 355 11.27 9.89 -26.72
C PRO A 355 12.33 10.32 -25.69
N ASP A 356 12.31 11.60 -25.38
CA ASP A 356 12.87 12.06 -24.11
C ASP A 356 12.00 11.46 -22.99
N VAL A 357 12.44 10.32 -22.45
CA VAL A 357 11.77 9.60 -21.36
C VAL A 357 12.63 9.62 -20.11
N THR A 358 12.02 10.06 -19.02
CA THR A 358 12.60 10.07 -17.67
C THR A 358 11.83 9.08 -16.79
N VAL A 359 12.51 8.10 -16.19
CA VAL A 359 11.87 7.04 -15.38
C VAL A 359 12.31 7.06 -13.91
N ALA A 360 11.33 6.99 -13.01
CA ALA A 360 11.55 6.67 -11.60
C ALA A 360 10.95 5.30 -11.27
N LEU A 361 11.76 4.42 -10.70
CA LEU A 361 11.34 3.16 -10.12
C LEU A 361 11.22 3.35 -8.60
N ALA A 362 9.99 3.33 -8.10
CA ALA A 362 9.64 3.55 -6.71
C ALA A 362 9.52 2.21 -5.99
N ALA A 363 10.45 1.92 -5.06
CA ALA A 363 10.49 0.66 -4.30
C ALA A 363 10.34 -0.59 -5.19
N PRO A 364 11.14 -0.74 -6.28
CA PRO A 364 10.89 -1.74 -7.30
C PRO A 364 10.94 -3.18 -6.77
N ASP A 365 9.85 -3.91 -7.01
CA ASP A 365 9.75 -5.35 -6.72
C ASP A 365 10.24 -6.17 -7.91
N VAL A 366 11.52 -5.99 -8.25
CA VAL A 366 12.20 -6.69 -9.34
C VAL A 366 13.37 -7.44 -8.74
N ASP A 367 13.66 -8.64 -9.21
CA ASP A 367 14.90 -9.32 -8.85
C ASP A 367 16.11 -8.47 -9.26
N ARG A 368 17.03 -8.24 -8.32
CA ARG A 368 18.19 -7.37 -8.51
C ARG A 368 19.11 -7.88 -9.61
N ASP A 369 19.41 -9.17 -9.60
CA ASP A 369 20.39 -9.76 -10.51
C ASP A 369 19.79 -9.87 -11.91
N ASP A 370 18.51 -10.24 -12.03
CA ASP A 370 17.79 -10.19 -13.29
C ASP A 370 17.70 -8.77 -13.83
N PHE A 371 17.46 -7.77 -12.96
CA PHE A 371 17.44 -6.37 -13.38
C PHE A 371 18.78 -5.94 -13.97
N LEU A 372 19.88 -6.16 -13.26
CA LEU A 372 21.21 -5.75 -13.73
C LEU A 372 21.61 -6.49 -15.02
N THR A 373 21.27 -7.78 -15.13
CA THR A 373 21.75 -8.65 -16.21
C THR A 373 20.87 -8.60 -17.46
N HIS A 374 19.55 -8.50 -17.30
CA HIS A 374 18.58 -8.67 -18.38
C HIS A 374 17.79 -7.41 -18.69
N TYR A 375 17.31 -6.71 -17.66
CA TYR A 375 16.41 -5.57 -17.89
C TYR A 375 17.15 -4.26 -18.12
N PHE A 376 18.17 -3.96 -17.32
CA PHE A 376 18.85 -2.67 -17.31
C PHE A 376 19.43 -2.23 -18.67
N PRO A 377 20.00 -3.12 -19.51
CA PRO A 377 20.42 -2.74 -20.86
C PRO A 377 19.29 -2.14 -21.70
N GLN A 378 18.06 -2.66 -21.57
CA GLN A 378 16.89 -2.13 -22.28
C GLN A 378 16.38 -0.82 -21.68
N TYR A 379 16.49 -0.64 -20.36
CA TYR A 379 16.26 0.66 -19.73
C TYR A 379 17.21 1.73 -20.29
N GLN A 380 18.52 1.43 -20.37
CA GLN A 380 19.52 2.35 -20.91
C GLN A 380 19.31 2.68 -22.38
N GLN A 381 18.79 1.72 -23.15
CA GLN A 381 18.48 1.92 -24.57
C GLN A 381 17.19 2.75 -24.76
N SER A 382 16.22 2.62 -23.85
CA SER A 382 14.88 3.19 -24.02
C SER A 382 14.69 4.54 -23.33
N PHE A 383 15.46 4.84 -22.28
CA PHE A 383 15.23 6.00 -21.40
C PHE A 383 16.49 6.85 -21.21
N ASN A 384 16.31 8.16 -21.15
CA ASN A 384 17.40 9.13 -20.99
C ASN A 384 17.91 9.21 -19.55
N GLN A 385 17.00 9.11 -18.59
CA GLN A 385 17.30 9.24 -17.17
C GLN A 385 16.56 8.16 -16.39
N ILE A 386 17.27 7.48 -15.50
CA ILE A 386 16.75 6.37 -14.70
C ILE A 386 17.12 6.61 -13.24
N THR A 387 16.11 6.70 -12.37
CA THR A 387 16.31 6.78 -10.91
C THR A 387 15.59 5.63 -10.21
N VAL A 388 16.26 4.97 -9.27
CA VAL A 388 15.69 3.95 -8.38
C VAL A 388 15.60 4.50 -6.96
N TYR A 389 14.41 4.43 -6.36
CA TYR A 389 14.20 4.69 -4.93
C TYR A 389 14.14 3.35 -4.19
N ALA A 390 15.09 3.12 -3.28
CA ALA A 390 15.21 1.88 -2.52
C ALA A 390 15.20 2.17 -1.01
N SER A 391 14.73 1.22 -0.20
CA SER A 391 14.68 1.35 1.26
C SER A 391 14.84 0.00 1.92
N SER A 392 15.70 -0.07 2.93
CA SER A 392 15.88 -1.26 3.77
C SER A 392 14.79 -1.44 4.83
N LYS A 393 13.82 -0.52 4.89
CA LYS A 393 12.66 -0.59 5.78
C LYS A 393 11.37 -1.02 5.06
N ASP A 394 11.42 -1.29 3.75
CA ASP A 394 10.24 -1.63 2.97
C ASP A 394 9.72 -3.05 3.31
N LEU A 395 8.56 -3.10 3.95
CA LEU A 395 7.95 -4.33 4.45
C LEU A 395 7.40 -5.23 3.34
N ALA A 396 6.88 -4.65 2.25
CA ALA A 396 6.33 -5.45 1.16
C ALA A 396 7.45 -6.09 0.32
N LEU A 397 8.58 -5.39 0.15
CA LEU A 397 9.76 -5.98 -0.48
C LEU A 397 10.35 -7.10 0.39
N PHE A 398 10.33 -6.99 1.72
CA PHE A 398 10.69 -8.11 2.59
C PHE A 398 9.79 -9.34 2.36
N THR A 399 8.46 -9.14 2.27
CA THR A 399 7.52 -10.25 1.97
C THR A 399 7.77 -10.87 0.59
N SER A 400 8.14 -10.06 -0.41
CA SER A 400 8.49 -10.53 -1.75
C SER A 400 9.85 -11.23 -1.81
N SER A 401 10.88 -10.70 -1.13
CA SER A 401 12.20 -11.31 -1.00
C SER A 401 12.09 -12.68 -0.32
N TYR A 402 11.26 -12.79 0.72
CA TYR A 402 10.95 -14.05 1.36
C TYR A 402 10.19 -15.01 0.42
N ALA A 403 9.14 -14.53 -0.26
CA ALA A 403 8.32 -15.35 -1.14
C ALA A 403 9.06 -15.90 -2.38
N ASN A 404 10.04 -15.17 -2.94
CA ASN A 404 10.82 -15.66 -4.07
C ASN A 404 12.30 -15.97 -3.75
N ASN A 405 12.71 -15.92 -2.48
CA ASN A 405 14.09 -16.18 -2.02
C ASN A 405 15.17 -15.41 -2.83
N SER A 406 14.99 -14.11 -3.04
CA SER A 406 15.92 -13.30 -3.85
C SER A 406 16.03 -11.84 -3.41
N ASN A 407 17.15 -11.18 -3.75
CA ASN A 407 17.39 -9.78 -3.41
C ASN A 407 16.57 -8.87 -4.34
N ARG A 408 15.77 -7.96 -3.77
CA ARG A 408 14.97 -7.02 -4.55
C ARG A 408 15.73 -5.76 -4.89
N LEU A 409 15.49 -5.22 -6.08
CA LEU A 409 16.07 -3.96 -6.55
C LEU A 409 15.73 -2.78 -5.62
N GLY A 410 14.52 -2.79 -5.04
CA GLY A 410 14.06 -1.76 -4.11
C GLY A 410 14.55 -1.92 -2.68
N ASP A 411 15.30 -2.98 -2.35
CA ASP A 411 15.95 -3.13 -1.06
C ASP A 411 17.30 -2.38 -1.07
N SER A 412 17.59 -1.60 -0.03
CA SER A 412 18.89 -0.94 0.13
C SER A 412 19.91 -1.79 0.91
N LYS A 413 19.58 -3.04 1.26
CA LYS A 413 20.47 -4.00 1.91
C LYS A 413 20.47 -5.37 1.20
N PRO A 414 21.24 -5.55 0.11
CA PRO A 414 22.27 -4.63 -0.40
C PRO A 414 21.72 -3.56 -1.36
N ILE A 415 22.22 -2.33 -1.24
CA ILE A 415 21.93 -1.25 -2.20
C ILE A 415 22.45 -1.62 -3.59
N THR A 416 21.65 -1.32 -4.61
CA THR A 416 21.99 -1.56 -6.01
C THR A 416 22.46 -0.28 -6.66
N PHE A 417 23.53 -0.35 -7.46
CA PHE A 417 24.02 0.77 -8.24
C PHE A 417 24.46 0.26 -9.62
N ALA A 418 24.29 1.10 -10.64
CA ALA A 418 24.70 0.80 -12.00
C ALA A 418 25.02 2.09 -12.75
N LYS A 419 26.04 2.07 -13.61
CA LYS A 419 26.41 3.25 -14.42
C LYS A 419 25.23 3.63 -15.32
N GLY A 420 24.82 4.91 -15.28
CA GLY A 420 23.66 5.40 -16.04
C GLY A 420 22.33 5.30 -15.28
N MET A 421 22.37 4.95 -13.99
CA MET A 421 21.23 4.95 -13.09
C MET A 421 21.61 5.64 -11.78
N ASP A 422 20.78 6.57 -11.34
CA ASP A 422 20.88 7.10 -9.98
C ASP A 422 20.13 6.17 -9.03
N THR A 423 20.74 5.83 -7.90
CA THR A 423 20.05 5.12 -6.81
C THR A 423 19.92 6.03 -5.61
N VAL A 424 18.70 6.20 -5.11
CA VAL A 424 18.35 6.99 -3.93
C VAL A 424 17.91 6.06 -2.80
N ASP A 425 18.69 6.02 -1.74
CA ASP A 425 18.34 5.35 -0.49
C ASP A 425 17.38 6.22 0.34
N ALA A 426 16.13 5.78 0.37
CA ALA A 426 15.03 6.36 1.11
C ALA A 426 14.86 5.79 2.52
N THR A 427 15.76 4.91 2.98
CA THR A 427 15.73 4.38 4.36
C THR A 427 15.56 5.45 5.45
N PRO A 428 16.17 6.65 5.36
CA PRO A 428 16.03 7.66 6.41
C PRO A 428 14.62 8.26 6.51
N VAL A 429 13.92 8.38 5.38
CA VAL A 429 12.57 8.96 5.28
C VAL A 429 11.47 7.90 5.29
N ALA A 430 11.82 6.63 5.08
CA ALA A 430 10.93 5.50 5.31
C ALA A 430 10.66 5.36 6.83
N SER A 431 9.42 5.68 7.21
CA SER A 431 8.96 5.65 8.61
C SER A 431 8.51 4.26 9.03
N TRP A 432 8.93 3.81 10.20
CA TRP A 432 8.45 2.56 10.82
C TRP A 432 6.95 2.59 11.18
N MET A 433 6.31 3.78 11.19
CA MET A 433 4.91 3.99 11.63
C MET A 433 3.90 4.03 10.49
N SER A 434 4.34 4.27 9.25
CA SER A 434 3.47 4.27 8.06
C SER A 434 3.63 2.93 7.34
N PHE A 435 2.59 2.46 6.65
CA PHE A 435 2.62 1.20 5.91
C PHE A 435 3.75 1.25 4.85
N ASN A 436 4.90 0.69 5.22
CA ASN A 436 6.28 0.95 4.76
C ASN A 436 6.60 0.80 3.25
N HIS A 437 5.60 0.60 2.41
CA HIS A 437 5.77 0.37 0.97
C HIS A 437 5.31 1.56 0.11
N SER A 438 4.49 2.45 0.67
CA SER A 438 4.00 3.66 0.01
C SER A 438 4.81 4.91 0.39
N TYR A 439 5.95 4.75 1.08
CA TYR A 439 6.77 5.88 1.58
C TYR A 439 7.16 6.89 0.48
N VAL A 440 7.30 6.41 -0.77
CA VAL A 440 7.62 7.25 -1.93
C VAL A 440 6.52 8.28 -2.20
N PHE A 441 5.27 7.94 -1.85
CA PHE A 441 4.10 8.75 -2.09
C PHE A 441 3.52 9.37 -0.82
N GLU A 442 4.01 8.99 0.36
CA GLU A 442 3.50 9.47 1.65
C GLU A 442 4.40 10.53 2.31
N HIS A 443 5.65 10.66 1.87
CA HIS A 443 6.62 11.55 2.49
C HIS A 443 6.99 12.73 1.59
N ASN A 444 6.74 13.95 2.08
CA ASN A 444 6.94 15.19 1.31
C ASN A 444 8.36 15.37 0.75
N TYR A 445 9.39 14.87 1.43
CA TYR A 445 10.76 14.92 0.90
C TYR A 445 10.90 14.10 -0.39
N VAL A 446 10.26 12.94 -0.46
CA VAL A 446 10.34 12.07 -1.65
C VAL A 446 9.49 12.64 -2.79
N ILE A 447 8.30 13.17 -2.49
CA ILE A 447 7.45 13.87 -3.47
C ILE A 447 8.18 15.10 -4.04
N THR A 448 8.80 15.91 -3.18
CA THR A 448 9.59 17.07 -3.61
C THR A 448 10.76 16.65 -4.49
N ASP A 449 11.43 15.55 -4.13
CA ASP A 449 12.54 14.99 -4.89
C ASP A 449 12.09 14.45 -6.27
N LEU A 450 10.95 13.76 -6.34
CA LEU A 450 10.31 13.34 -7.58
C LEU A 450 9.94 14.54 -8.47
N HIS A 451 9.37 15.59 -7.89
CA HIS A 451 9.07 16.83 -8.63
C HIS A 451 10.36 17.44 -9.22
N ASN A 452 11.41 17.55 -8.41
CA ASN A 452 12.69 18.11 -8.85
C ASN A 452 13.36 17.26 -9.93
N TYR A 453 13.29 15.94 -9.77
CA TYR A 453 13.80 14.98 -10.72
C TYR A 453 13.07 15.05 -12.06
N PHE A 454 11.73 14.93 -12.05
CA PHE A 454 10.94 14.93 -13.26
C PHE A 454 10.86 16.31 -13.91
N PHE A 455 10.39 17.33 -13.21
CA PHE A 455 9.97 18.57 -13.87
C PHE A 455 11.05 19.65 -13.86
N ASN A 456 11.88 19.70 -12.81
CA ASN A 456 13.01 20.63 -12.77
C ASN A 456 14.28 20.05 -13.42
N LYS A 457 14.23 18.78 -13.86
CA LYS A 457 15.33 18.06 -14.53
C LYS A 457 16.65 18.12 -13.76
N GLN A 458 16.55 18.18 -12.43
CA GLN A 458 17.72 18.24 -11.56
C GLN A 458 18.40 16.88 -11.51
N THR A 459 19.70 16.86 -11.76
CA THR A 459 20.50 15.65 -11.54
C THR A 459 20.57 15.33 -10.05
N ALA A 460 20.87 14.09 -9.66
CA ALA A 460 20.87 13.72 -8.25
C ALA A 460 21.77 14.58 -7.34
N LYS A 461 22.88 15.12 -7.86
CA LYS A 461 23.76 16.07 -7.15
C LYS A 461 23.15 17.44 -6.89
N ASP A 462 22.17 17.85 -7.70
CA ASP A 462 21.52 19.16 -7.61
C ASP A 462 20.24 19.10 -6.76
N ARG A 463 19.82 17.88 -6.38
CA ARG A 463 18.70 17.61 -5.49
C ARG A 463 19.16 17.61 -4.03
N ARG A 464 18.21 17.61 -3.08
CA ARG A 464 18.50 17.61 -1.62
C ARG A 464 18.91 16.22 -1.12
N LEU A 465 19.93 15.66 -1.75
CA LEU A 465 20.42 14.31 -1.53
C LEU A 465 21.88 14.35 -1.13
N LYS A 466 22.25 13.48 -0.18
CA LYS A 466 23.63 13.31 0.26
C LYS A 466 24.31 12.23 -0.59
N PRO A 467 25.47 12.49 -1.21
CA PRO A 467 26.25 11.44 -1.86
C PRO A 467 26.84 10.51 -0.80
N MET A 468 26.76 9.20 -1.05
CA MET A 468 27.24 8.15 -0.17
C MET A 468 28.28 7.31 -0.92
N PRO A 469 29.53 7.23 -0.41
CA PRO A 469 30.58 6.50 -1.08
C PRO A 469 30.35 5.00 -0.97
N THR A 470 30.62 4.26 -2.03
CA THR A 470 30.73 2.79 -1.99
C THR A 470 32.19 2.35 -1.96
N THR A 471 32.43 1.11 -1.52
CA THR A 471 33.75 0.47 -1.58
C THR A 471 34.31 0.34 -3.00
N GLN A 472 33.47 0.53 -4.02
CA GLN A 472 33.81 0.45 -5.44
C GLN A 472 33.94 1.83 -6.10
N ASN A 473 34.00 2.93 -5.32
CA ASN A 473 34.13 4.30 -5.81
C ASN A 473 32.97 4.74 -6.74
N GLN A 474 31.81 4.10 -6.61
CA GLN A 474 30.54 4.54 -7.20
C GLN A 474 29.73 5.25 -6.12
N ASP A 475 29.08 6.35 -6.49
CA ASP A 475 28.21 7.08 -5.56
C ASP A 475 26.78 6.58 -5.68
N TYR A 476 26.11 6.39 -4.54
CA TYR A 476 24.66 6.40 -4.46
C TYR A 476 24.21 7.59 -3.63
N TRP A 477 22.92 7.93 -3.69
CA TRP A 477 22.36 9.09 -3.05
C TRP A 477 21.51 8.66 -1.86
N GLN A 478 21.45 9.46 -0.82
CA GLN A 478 20.61 9.18 0.34
C GLN A 478 19.88 10.43 0.78
N PHE A 479 18.62 10.29 1.21
CA PHE A 479 17.92 11.39 1.85
C PHE A 479 18.60 11.79 3.17
N HIS A 480 18.55 13.07 3.51
CA HIS A 480 18.92 13.49 4.86
C HIS A 480 17.96 12.86 5.88
N PRO A 481 18.45 12.39 7.05
CA PRO A 481 17.58 12.04 8.15
C PRO A 481 16.68 13.24 8.48
N ALA A 482 15.38 13.01 8.57
CA ALA A 482 14.40 14.02 8.91
C ALA A 482 14.55 14.51 10.35
#